data_AF-A0A4Y7S8S5-F1
#
_entry.id   AF-A0A4Y7S8S5-F1
#
_cell.length_a   1.000
_cell.length_b   1.000
_cell.length_c   1.000
_cell.angle_alpha   90.00
_cell.angle_beta   90.00
_cell.angle_gamma   90.00
#
_symmetry.space_group_name_H-M   'P 1'
#
loop_
_entity.id
_entity.type
_entity.pdbx_description
1 polymer ?
#
loop_
_entity_poly.entity_id
_entity_poly.type
_entity_poly.pdbx_seq_one_letter_code
_entity_poly.pdbx_strand_id
1 'polypeptide(L)'
;MNDNTYKIDQNSSGEASSSGGADRSGLEPQEKPSCAPCFNNTEDPNVGCDEDEPVQSFLELVYGVLFEPVKTLKKAARRPPLANALLLVTILGLAGVLMWLLTISRVLNQAAEPSAMVPLPSTAPLLVLGAVLIFLWGYIKWFSYSAFISLAAEMLGGLGSARNVAAVVGLSLIPTILMIPAQMLNYYLASAAFICTTILVVWIWVAALMVIGVREVHRLSTGRALLAVLSPVLVLAVFTGLLLAGLVAVAVSIFSGMNLPGYF
;
A
#
# COMPACT_ATOMS: atom_id res chain seq x y z
N MET A 1 53.39 -35.69 -25.64
CA MET A 1 52.53 -35.98 -24.47
C MET A 1 51.14 -35.50 -24.85
N ASN A 2 50.35 -36.50 -25.25
CA ASN A 2 49.01 -36.59 -25.85
C ASN A 2 48.28 -35.37 -26.46
N ASP A 3 48.19 -35.48 -27.78
CA ASP A 3 47.24 -34.95 -28.76
C ASP A 3 45.95 -35.83 -28.80
N ASN A 4 44.81 -35.26 -29.22
CA ASN A 4 43.56 -35.90 -29.72
C ASN A 4 42.43 -34.83 -29.64
N THR A 5 41.96 -34.13 -30.68
CA THR A 5 41.57 -34.45 -32.07
C THR A 5 40.25 -35.24 -32.19
N TYR A 6 39.18 -34.46 -32.49
CA TYR A 6 37.91 -34.69 -33.24
C TYR A 6 36.91 -35.81 -32.84
N LYS A 7 35.62 -35.41 -32.78
CA LYS A 7 34.57 -35.97 -33.67
C LYS A 7 33.33 -35.08 -33.78
N ILE A 8 33.04 -34.68 -35.01
CA ILE A 8 31.77 -34.16 -35.52
C ILE A 8 30.97 -35.39 -36.00
N ASP A 9 29.70 -35.47 -35.65
CA ASP A 9 28.73 -36.28 -36.38
C ASP A 9 27.57 -35.39 -36.85
N GLN A 10 27.62 -35.06 -38.14
CA GLN A 10 26.46 -34.66 -38.94
C GLN A 10 25.70 -35.93 -39.30
N ASN A 11 24.42 -36.00 -38.97
CA ASN A 11 23.53 -36.96 -39.63
C ASN A 11 22.55 -36.20 -40.53
N SER A 12 22.35 -36.82 -41.68
CA SER A 12 21.85 -36.30 -42.93
C SER A 12 20.49 -36.94 -43.23
N SER A 13 19.59 -36.12 -43.77
CA SER A 13 18.60 -36.42 -44.81
C SER A 13 17.57 -37.53 -44.59
N GLY A 14 16.31 -37.12 -44.62
CA GLY A 14 15.15 -37.95 -44.94
C GLY A 14 14.03 -37.07 -45.49
N GLU A 15 13.97 -36.95 -46.82
CA GLU A 15 12.86 -36.40 -47.59
C GLU A 15 11.58 -37.21 -47.39
N ALA A 16 10.40 -36.57 -47.46
CA ALA A 16 9.29 -37.03 -48.30
C ALA A 16 8.11 -36.03 -48.28
N SER A 17 7.60 -35.80 -49.48
CA SER A 17 6.48 -34.95 -49.89
C SER A 17 5.17 -35.75 -49.94
N SER A 18 4.02 -35.12 -49.61
CA SER A 18 2.66 -35.49 -50.06
C SER A 18 1.68 -34.40 -49.57
N SER A 19 1.12 -33.48 -50.37
CA SER A 19 0.10 -33.59 -51.44
C SER A 19 -1.33 -33.93 -50.97
N GLY A 20 -2.26 -32.99 -51.22
CA GLY A 20 -3.73 -33.17 -51.32
C GLY A 20 -4.47 -33.18 -49.97
N GLY A 21 -5.62 -32.55 -49.76
CA GLY A 21 -6.63 -32.00 -50.65
C GLY A 21 -8.02 -32.23 -50.02
N ALA A 22 -8.89 -31.23 -50.14
CA ALA A 22 -10.36 -31.30 -50.10
C ALA A 22 -11.10 -31.65 -48.77
N ASP A 23 -11.95 -30.69 -48.37
CA ASP A 23 -13.36 -30.81 -48.00
C ASP A 23 -13.84 -32.03 -47.20
N ARG A 24 -14.40 -31.73 -46.02
CA ARG A 24 -15.70 -32.29 -45.61
C ARG A 24 -16.38 -31.47 -44.53
N SER A 25 -17.47 -30.82 -44.95
CA SER A 25 -18.59 -30.38 -44.14
C SER A 25 -19.15 -31.54 -43.28
N GLY A 26 -19.60 -31.22 -42.07
CA GLY A 26 -20.31 -32.17 -41.21
C GLY A 26 -20.70 -31.54 -39.88
N LEU A 27 -21.85 -30.85 -39.89
CA LEU A 27 -22.62 -30.51 -38.70
C LEU A 27 -22.99 -31.79 -37.95
N GLU A 28 -22.74 -31.84 -36.63
CA GLU A 28 -23.67 -32.43 -35.66
C GLU A 28 -23.33 -31.95 -34.22
N PRO A 29 -24.33 -31.57 -33.40
CA PRO A 29 -24.13 -31.11 -32.03
C PRO A 29 -24.18 -32.27 -31.03
N GLN A 30 -23.08 -32.51 -30.31
CA GLN A 30 -23.03 -33.50 -29.23
C GLN A 30 -23.75 -32.99 -27.96
N GLU A 31 -25.01 -33.40 -27.91
CA GLU A 31 -25.84 -33.83 -26.79
C GLU A 31 -25.17 -34.03 -25.41
N LYS A 32 -25.88 -33.53 -24.40
CA LYS A 32 -25.64 -33.61 -22.96
C LYS A 32 -26.10 -34.97 -22.41
N PRO A 33 -25.28 -35.74 -21.65
CA PRO A 33 -25.81 -36.81 -20.82
C PRO A 33 -26.05 -36.30 -19.39
N SER A 34 -27.32 -36.13 -19.07
CA SER A 34 -27.84 -36.10 -17.70
C SER A 34 -28.23 -37.52 -17.32
N CYS A 35 -27.49 -38.16 -16.42
CA CYS A 35 -27.96 -39.27 -15.58
C CYS A 35 -27.16 -39.30 -14.26
N ALA A 36 -27.80 -38.91 -13.16
CA ALA A 36 -27.52 -39.46 -11.83
C ALA A 36 -28.20 -40.85 -11.71
N PRO A 37 -28.10 -41.64 -10.62
CA PRO A 37 -27.24 -41.57 -9.44
C PRO A 37 -26.46 -42.88 -9.17
N CYS A 38 -25.24 -42.80 -8.63
CA CYS A 38 -24.62 -43.95 -7.98
C CYS A 38 -24.44 -43.65 -6.49
N PHE A 39 -25.46 -44.02 -5.72
CA PHE A 39 -25.29 -44.41 -4.32
C PHE A 39 -24.35 -45.62 -4.31
N ASN A 40 -23.15 -45.47 -3.77
CA ASN A 40 -22.47 -46.60 -3.17
C ASN A 40 -21.67 -46.09 -1.97
N ASN A 41 -22.18 -46.45 -0.80
CA ASN A 41 -21.49 -46.30 0.47
C ASN A 41 -20.23 -47.16 0.40
N THR A 42 -19.08 -46.49 0.35
CA THR A 42 -17.84 -47.03 0.89
C THR A 42 -17.38 -45.95 1.85
N GLU A 43 -17.62 -46.20 3.13
CA GLU A 43 -17.08 -45.42 4.23
C GLU A 43 -15.55 -45.50 4.15
N ASP A 44 -14.98 -44.55 3.43
CA ASP A 44 -13.59 -44.15 3.59
C ASP A 44 -13.59 -42.94 4.55
N PRO A 45 -13.13 -43.10 5.81
CA PRO A 45 -13.10 -42.00 6.77
C PRO A 45 -11.95 -41.01 6.50
N ASN A 46 -11.27 -41.12 5.36
CA ASN A 46 -10.13 -40.27 5.01
C ASN A 46 -10.35 -39.45 3.72
N VAL A 47 -11.62 -39.13 3.42
CA VAL A 47 -11.92 -37.93 2.65
C VAL A 47 -11.76 -36.75 3.60
N GLY A 48 -10.51 -36.34 3.81
CA GLY A 48 -10.22 -35.02 4.32
C GLY A 48 -10.90 -34.05 3.38
N CYS A 49 -12.02 -33.48 3.85
CA CYS A 49 -12.62 -32.30 3.26
C CYS A 49 -11.48 -31.38 2.88
N ASP A 50 -11.46 -30.92 1.63
CA ASP A 50 -10.59 -29.83 1.19
C ASP A 50 -10.50 -28.83 2.34
N GLU A 51 -9.36 -28.78 3.03
CA GLU A 51 -9.10 -27.71 3.97
C GLU A 51 -9.07 -26.48 3.08
N ASP A 52 -10.21 -25.78 3.05
CA ASP A 52 -10.33 -24.41 2.63
C ASP A 52 -9.03 -23.71 3.01
N GLU A 53 -8.12 -23.50 2.03
CA GLU A 53 -6.80 -22.92 2.29
C GLU A 53 -7.05 -21.68 3.15
N PRO A 54 -6.70 -21.70 4.45
CA PRO A 54 -7.33 -20.78 5.38
C PRO A 54 -6.94 -19.39 4.93
N VAL A 55 -7.96 -18.58 4.63
CA VAL A 55 -7.79 -17.16 4.32
C VAL A 55 -6.85 -16.61 5.37
N GLN A 56 -5.64 -16.26 4.93
CA GLN A 56 -4.49 -16.10 5.80
C GLN A 56 -4.89 -15.27 7.03
N SER A 57 -4.83 -15.91 8.21
CA SER A 57 -5.47 -15.37 9.41
C SER A 57 -4.89 -13.99 9.71
N PHE A 58 -5.73 -13.04 10.10
CA PHE A 58 -5.34 -11.64 10.30
C PHE A 58 -4.06 -11.49 11.14
N LEU A 59 -3.96 -12.27 12.23
CA LEU A 59 -2.81 -12.29 13.13
C LEU A 59 -1.55 -12.87 12.48
N GLU A 60 -1.67 -13.93 11.68
CA GLU A 60 -0.56 -14.49 10.90
C GLU A 60 -0.01 -13.45 9.92
N LEU A 61 -0.91 -12.64 9.36
CA LEU A 61 -0.56 -11.56 8.44
C LEU A 61 0.18 -10.42 9.15
N VAL A 62 -0.34 -9.98 10.31
CA VAL A 62 0.32 -8.96 11.14
C VAL A 62 1.69 -9.42 11.60
N TYR A 63 1.79 -10.65 12.12
CA TYR A 63 3.04 -11.26 12.54
C TYR A 63 4.02 -11.39 11.36
N GLY A 64 3.54 -11.89 10.23
CA GLY A 64 4.35 -12.07 9.03
C GLY A 64 4.90 -10.74 8.51
N VAL A 65 4.14 -9.66 8.51
CA VAL A 65 4.66 -8.35 8.07
C VAL A 65 5.71 -7.79 9.04
N LEU A 66 5.57 -8.05 10.34
CA LEU A 66 6.53 -7.58 11.35
C LEU A 66 7.86 -8.37 11.31
N PHE A 67 7.81 -9.69 11.13
CA PHE A 67 8.99 -10.56 11.26
C PHE A 67 9.50 -11.14 9.93
N GLU A 68 8.61 -11.39 8.96
CA GLU A 68 8.95 -11.95 7.63
C GLU A 68 8.37 -11.13 6.45
N PRO A 69 8.62 -9.80 6.39
CA PRO A 69 7.88 -8.88 5.53
C PRO A 69 7.91 -9.24 4.05
N VAL A 70 9.05 -9.67 3.54
CA VAL A 70 9.22 -9.98 2.10
C VAL A 70 8.35 -11.18 1.70
N LYS A 71 8.33 -12.24 2.52
CA LYS A 71 7.57 -13.46 2.24
C LYS A 71 6.07 -13.18 2.34
N THR A 72 5.66 -12.45 3.38
CA THR A 72 4.25 -12.13 3.62
C THR A 72 3.68 -11.17 2.57
N LEU A 73 4.41 -10.11 2.22
CA LEU A 73 3.98 -9.19 1.15
C LEU A 73 3.95 -9.87 -0.21
N LYS A 74 4.85 -10.82 -0.47
CA LYS A 74 4.81 -11.64 -1.69
C LYS A 74 3.60 -12.54 -1.78
N LYS A 75 3.20 -13.17 -0.66
CA LYS A 75 1.96 -13.95 -0.59
C LYS A 75 0.74 -13.05 -0.76
N ALA A 76 0.72 -11.89 -0.08
CA ALA A 76 -0.35 -10.90 -0.18
C ALA A 76 -0.48 -10.28 -1.58
N ALA A 77 0.62 -10.10 -2.31
CA ALA A 77 0.62 -9.58 -3.68
C ALA A 77 -0.06 -10.55 -4.67
N ARG A 78 0.02 -11.87 -4.41
CA ARG A 78 -0.60 -12.91 -5.24
C ARG A 78 -2.07 -13.14 -4.91
N ARG A 79 -2.42 -13.08 -3.62
CA ARG A 79 -3.82 -13.18 -3.14
C ARG A 79 -4.12 -11.99 -2.22
N PRO A 80 -4.62 -10.86 -2.76
CA PRO A 80 -4.78 -9.61 -2.02
C PRO A 80 -5.84 -9.76 -0.92
N PRO A 81 -5.45 -9.74 0.37
CA PRO A 81 -6.40 -9.82 1.46
C PRO A 81 -6.93 -8.42 1.76
N LEU A 82 -7.71 -7.87 0.81
CA LEU A 82 -8.18 -6.48 0.88
C LEU A 82 -9.03 -6.22 2.13
N ALA A 83 -9.82 -7.20 2.57
CA ALA A 83 -10.59 -7.09 3.81
C ALA A 83 -9.67 -6.92 5.03
N ASN A 84 -8.57 -7.69 5.14
CA ASN A 84 -7.61 -7.57 6.23
C ASN A 84 -6.86 -6.23 6.20
N ALA A 85 -6.49 -5.76 5.00
CA ALA A 85 -5.86 -4.46 4.84
C ALA A 85 -6.81 -3.31 5.23
N LEU A 86 -8.08 -3.39 4.83
CA LEU A 86 -9.10 -2.42 5.21
C LEU A 86 -9.33 -2.42 6.72
N LEU A 87 -9.37 -3.59 7.35
CA LEU A 87 -9.50 -3.75 8.80
C LEU A 87 -8.30 -3.10 9.52
N LEU A 88 -7.07 -3.31 9.03
CA LEU A 88 -5.87 -2.66 9.56
C LEU A 88 -5.91 -1.14 9.44
N VAL A 89 -6.25 -0.62 8.26
CA VAL A 89 -6.37 0.83 8.04
C VAL A 89 -7.45 1.42 8.95
N THR A 90 -8.54 0.69 9.17
CA THR A 90 -9.62 1.09 10.09
C THR A 90 -9.12 1.17 11.53
N ILE A 91 -8.44 0.13 12.03
CA ILE A 91 -7.87 0.11 13.39
C ILE A 91 -6.85 1.23 13.56
N LEU A 92 -5.92 1.38 12.61
CA LEU A 92 -4.90 2.42 12.64
C LEU A 92 -5.51 3.82 12.55
N GLY A 93 -6.55 4.00 11.74
CA GLY A 93 -7.32 5.23 11.65
C GLY A 93 -8.00 5.57 12.97
N LEU A 94 -8.65 4.60 13.62
CA LEU A 94 -9.27 4.78 14.93
C LEU A 94 -8.23 5.14 16.01
N ALA A 95 -7.10 4.45 16.01
CA ALA A 95 -5.99 4.76 16.90
C ALA A 95 -5.45 6.18 16.67
N GLY A 96 -5.31 6.59 15.41
CA GLY A 96 -4.89 7.94 15.03
C GLY A 96 -5.87 9.03 15.48
N VAL A 97 -7.18 8.80 15.31
CA VAL A 97 -8.23 9.71 15.80
C VAL A 97 -8.19 9.83 17.32
N LEU A 98 -8.02 8.71 18.03
CA LEU A 98 -7.90 8.72 19.49
C LEU A 98 -6.67 9.53 19.93
N MET A 99 -5.53 9.32 19.27
CA MET A 99 -4.29 10.05 19.54
C MET A 99 -4.44 11.55 19.29
N TRP A 100 -5.11 11.92 18.19
CA TRP A 100 -5.43 13.32 17.90
C TRP A 100 -6.35 13.92 18.97
N LEU A 101 -7.40 13.19 19.38
CA LEU A 101 -8.34 13.65 20.41
C LEU A 101 -7.65 13.89 21.75
N LEU A 102 -6.73 13.00 22.14
CA LEU A 102 -5.92 13.17 23.34
C LEU A 102 -4.97 14.38 23.23
N THR A 103 -4.37 14.58 22.06
CA THR A 103 -3.44 15.69 21.81
C THR A 103 -4.16 17.04 21.86
N ILE A 104 -5.29 17.18 21.15
CA ILE A 104 -6.06 18.42 21.14
C ILE A 104 -6.66 18.71 22.51
N SER A 105 -7.10 17.69 23.26
CA SER A 105 -7.58 17.87 24.63
C SER A 105 -6.50 18.41 25.55
N ARG A 106 -5.25 17.95 25.42
CA ARG A 106 -4.12 18.52 26.19
C ARG A 106 -3.85 19.97 25.83
N VAL A 107 -3.79 20.30 24.54
CA VAL A 107 -3.53 21.67 24.08
C VAL A 107 -4.63 22.62 24.56
N LEU A 108 -5.89 22.20 24.48
CA LEU A 108 -7.02 23.00 24.98
C LEU A 108 -6.97 23.19 26.50
N ASN A 109 -6.65 22.14 27.26
CA ASN A 109 -6.49 22.25 28.72
C ASN A 109 -5.30 23.13 29.14
N GLN A 110 -4.24 23.17 28.35
CA GLN A 110 -3.10 24.07 28.57
C GLN A 110 -3.41 25.52 28.17
N ALA A 111 -4.25 25.71 27.15
CA ALA A 111 -4.68 27.04 26.71
C ALA A 111 -5.76 27.64 27.62
N ALA A 112 -6.49 26.80 28.37
CA ALA A 112 -7.46 27.20 29.39
C ALA A 112 -6.75 27.58 30.71
N GLU A 113 -5.92 28.62 30.66
CA GLU A 113 -5.45 29.32 31.86
C GLU A 113 -6.67 29.87 32.64
N PRO A 114 -6.65 29.89 33.99
CA PRO A 114 -7.80 30.27 34.83
C PRO A 114 -8.21 31.75 34.74
N SER A 115 -7.54 32.54 33.91
CA SER A 115 -7.71 34.00 33.78
C SER A 115 -8.74 34.44 32.73
N ALA A 116 -9.22 33.54 31.86
CA ALA A 116 -10.25 33.86 30.89
C ALA A 116 -11.64 33.45 31.41
N MET A 117 -12.32 34.35 32.12
CA MET A 117 -13.77 34.29 32.41
C MET A 117 -14.62 34.48 31.14
N VAL A 118 -14.24 33.83 30.03
CA VAL A 118 -15.07 33.75 28.82
C VAL A 118 -15.68 32.36 28.82
N PRO A 119 -17.01 32.23 28.94
CA PRO A 119 -17.66 30.93 28.78
C PRO A 119 -17.42 30.46 27.34
N LEU A 120 -16.43 29.59 27.17
CA LEU A 120 -16.18 28.93 25.89
C LEU A 120 -17.45 28.14 25.53
N PRO A 121 -18.03 28.35 24.33
CA PRO A 121 -19.12 27.51 23.86
C PRO A 121 -18.66 26.05 23.85
N SER A 122 -19.59 25.11 24.03
CA SER A 122 -19.27 23.68 24.07
C SER A 122 -18.44 23.30 22.83
N THR A 123 -17.17 22.96 23.03
CA THR A 123 -16.25 22.56 21.95
C THR A 123 -16.46 21.10 21.52
N ALA A 124 -17.28 20.36 22.27
CA ALA A 124 -17.59 18.95 22.02
C ALA A 124 -18.12 18.66 20.59
N PRO A 125 -19.07 19.43 20.02
CA PRO A 125 -19.53 19.18 18.64
C PRO A 125 -18.41 19.38 17.62
N LEU A 126 -17.53 20.35 17.84
CA LEU A 126 -16.40 20.64 16.96
C LEU A 126 -15.33 19.54 17.04
N LEU A 127 -15.09 18.98 18.23
CA LEU A 127 -14.20 17.84 18.44
C LEU A 127 -14.72 16.57 17.74
N VAL A 128 -16.01 16.27 17.88
CA VAL A 128 -16.63 15.13 17.20
C VAL A 128 -16.58 15.30 15.68
N LEU A 129 -16.90 16.49 15.17
CA LEU A 129 -16.80 16.80 13.74
C LEU A 129 -15.35 16.65 13.25
N GLY A 130 -14.38 17.17 14.00
CA GLY A 130 -12.95 17.04 13.71
C GLY A 130 -12.49 15.59 13.66
N ALA A 131 -12.93 14.76 14.63
CA ALA A 131 -12.62 13.34 14.67
C ALA A 131 -13.16 12.60 13.43
N VAL A 132 -14.41 12.85 13.04
CA VAL A 132 -15.02 12.26 11.83
C VAL A 132 -14.29 12.70 10.57
N LEU A 133 -13.97 13.99 10.45
CA LEU A 133 -13.23 14.53 9.31
C LEU A 133 -11.84 13.92 9.18
N ILE A 134 -11.09 13.79 10.29
CA ILE A 134 -9.75 13.17 10.30
C ILE A 134 -9.82 11.69 9.95
N PHE A 135 -10.81 10.99 10.49
CA PHE A 135 -11.04 9.59 10.16
C PHE A 135 -11.29 9.41 8.66
N LEU A 136 -12.22 10.19 8.09
CA LEU A 136 -12.55 10.14 6.67
C LEU A 136 -11.35 10.54 5.80
N TRP A 137 -10.61 11.58 6.22
CA TRP A 137 -9.38 12.01 5.57
C TRP A 137 -8.33 10.89 5.52
N GLY A 138 -8.26 10.03 6.55
CA GLY A 138 -7.40 8.86 6.57
C GLY A 138 -7.69 7.87 5.43
N TYR A 139 -8.96 7.58 5.17
CA TYR A 139 -9.35 6.71 4.04
C TYR A 139 -9.08 7.37 2.70
N ILE A 140 -9.42 8.65 2.55
CA ILE A 140 -9.15 9.40 1.32
C ILE A 140 -7.65 9.37 1.04
N LYS A 141 -6.80 9.65 2.04
CA LYS A 141 -5.35 9.57 1.91
C LYS A 141 -4.88 8.17 1.50
N TRP A 142 -5.34 7.12 2.17
CA TRP A 142 -4.93 5.76 1.87
C TRP A 142 -5.33 5.34 0.45
N PHE A 143 -6.57 5.64 0.05
CA PHE A 143 -7.10 5.33 -1.27
C PHE A 143 -6.38 6.13 -2.36
N SER A 144 -6.27 7.45 -2.21
CA SER A 144 -5.55 8.32 -3.14
C SER A 144 -4.10 7.85 -3.30
N TYR A 145 -3.39 7.59 -2.20
CA TYR A 145 -2.00 7.14 -2.28
C TYR A 145 -1.85 5.81 -3.01
N SER A 146 -2.76 4.86 -2.77
CA SER A 146 -2.76 3.57 -3.48
C SER A 146 -3.05 3.73 -4.97
N ALA A 147 -4.00 4.61 -5.33
CA ALA A 147 -4.33 4.90 -6.72
C ALA A 147 -3.16 5.57 -7.47
N PHE A 148 -2.52 6.58 -6.86
CA PHE A 148 -1.35 7.24 -7.43
C PHE A 148 -0.18 6.26 -7.64
N ILE A 149 0.09 5.38 -6.66
CA ILE A 149 1.13 4.35 -6.80
C ILE A 149 0.79 3.37 -7.91
N SER A 150 -0.45 2.87 -7.99
CA SER A 150 -0.87 1.95 -9.05
C SER A 150 -0.68 2.60 -10.42
N LEU A 151 -1.13 3.85 -10.58
CA LEU A 151 -1.01 4.60 -11.82
C LEU A 151 0.46 4.84 -12.20
N ALA A 152 1.29 5.25 -11.23
CA ALA A 152 2.73 5.42 -11.45
C ALA A 152 3.41 4.09 -11.84
N ALA A 153 3.02 3.00 -11.21
CA ALA A 153 3.55 1.67 -11.49
C ALA A 153 3.09 1.15 -12.87
N GLU A 154 1.84 1.37 -13.25
CA GLU A 154 1.29 1.05 -14.59
C GLU A 154 1.97 1.87 -15.69
N MET A 155 2.18 3.17 -15.48
CA MET A 155 2.98 4.02 -16.39
C MET A 155 4.41 3.52 -16.55
N LEU A 156 4.97 2.93 -15.48
CA LEU A 156 6.28 2.28 -15.49
C LEU A 156 6.21 0.83 -15.97
N GLY A 157 5.15 0.39 -16.67
CA GLY A 157 5.04 -0.92 -17.30
C GLY A 157 4.68 -2.07 -16.34
N GLY A 158 4.13 -1.75 -15.17
CA GLY A 158 3.69 -2.73 -14.18
C GLY A 158 2.38 -3.41 -14.57
N LEU A 159 2.28 -4.72 -14.29
CA LEU A 159 1.10 -5.55 -14.61
C LEU A 159 0.15 -5.77 -13.42
N GLY A 160 0.41 -5.10 -12.29
CA GLY A 160 -0.35 -5.25 -11.06
C GLY A 160 -1.71 -4.56 -11.09
N SER A 161 -2.63 -5.02 -10.25
CA SER A 161 -3.95 -4.38 -10.04
C SER A 161 -3.91 -3.40 -8.87
N ALA A 162 -4.62 -2.26 -9.00
CA ALA A 162 -4.81 -1.29 -7.92
C ALA A 162 -5.33 -1.91 -6.61
N ARG A 163 -6.12 -2.98 -6.69
CA ARG A 163 -6.61 -3.73 -5.52
C ARG A 163 -5.47 -4.34 -4.71
N ASN A 164 -4.46 -4.86 -5.39
CA ASN A 164 -3.31 -5.51 -4.77
C ASN A 164 -2.38 -4.46 -4.16
N VAL A 165 -2.22 -3.31 -4.83
CA VAL A 165 -1.48 -2.16 -4.30
C VAL A 165 -2.11 -1.66 -3.02
N ALA A 166 -3.42 -1.44 -3.00
CA ALA A 166 -4.12 -0.97 -1.80
C ALA A 166 -3.95 -1.92 -0.62
N ALA A 167 -4.06 -3.24 -0.87
CA ALA A 167 -3.84 -4.24 0.16
C ALA A 167 -2.41 -4.16 0.73
N VAL A 168 -1.41 -4.17 -0.14
CA VAL A 168 0.00 -4.09 0.24
C VAL A 168 0.35 -2.78 0.94
N VAL A 169 -0.17 -1.65 0.48
CA VAL A 169 0.00 -0.33 1.09
C VAL A 169 -0.58 -0.33 2.50
N GLY A 170 -1.79 -0.88 2.68
CA GLY A 170 -2.42 -1.00 3.99
C GLY A 170 -1.61 -1.88 4.95
N LEU A 171 -1.10 -3.01 4.48
CA LEU A 171 -0.24 -3.90 5.26
C LEU A 171 1.10 -3.27 5.62
N SER A 172 1.67 -2.46 4.73
CA SER A 172 2.94 -1.76 4.97
C SER A 172 2.86 -0.77 6.13
N LEU A 173 1.65 -0.37 6.55
CA LEU A 173 1.45 0.51 7.71
C LEU A 173 1.56 -0.23 9.06
N ILE A 174 1.61 -1.56 9.08
CA ILE A 174 1.67 -2.36 10.32
C ILE A 174 2.76 -1.90 11.30
N PRO A 175 4.00 -1.59 10.89
CA PRO A 175 5.03 -1.12 11.82
C PRO A 175 4.65 0.13 12.61
N THR A 176 3.70 0.93 12.12
CA THR A 176 3.20 2.10 12.85
C THR A 176 2.51 1.75 14.17
N ILE A 177 2.09 0.50 14.37
CA ILE A 177 1.55 0.06 15.68
C ILE A 177 2.59 0.18 16.80
N LEU A 178 3.89 0.09 16.46
CA LEU A 178 5.00 0.26 17.40
C LEU A 178 5.13 1.71 17.89
N MET A 179 4.44 2.67 17.26
CA MET A 179 4.39 4.05 17.74
C MET A 179 3.65 4.16 19.07
N ILE A 180 2.63 3.34 19.31
CA ILE A 180 1.84 3.39 20.55
C ILE A 180 2.72 3.10 21.78
N PRO A 181 3.45 1.96 21.85
CA PRO A 181 4.34 1.70 22.98
C PRO A 181 5.52 2.69 23.01
N ALA A 182 6.02 3.15 21.87
CA ALA A 182 7.08 4.17 21.84
C ALA A 182 6.63 5.51 22.46
N GLN A 183 5.39 5.92 22.20
CA GLN A 183 4.81 7.13 22.80
C GLN A 183 4.58 6.97 24.30
N MET A 184 4.13 5.78 24.74
CA MET A 184 4.04 5.45 26.17
C MET A 184 5.40 5.51 26.85
N LEU A 185 6.45 4.97 26.23
CA LEU A 185 7.81 5.05 26.79
C LEU A 185 8.32 6.50 26.79
N ASN A 186 8.04 7.26 25.73
CA ASN A 186 8.39 8.68 25.67
C ASN A 186 7.72 9.51 26.76
N TYR A 187 6.54 9.11 27.23
CA TYR A 187 5.89 9.76 28.37
C TYR A 187 6.74 9.70 29.65
N TYR A 188 7.48 8.61 29.86
CA TYR A 188 8.41 8.47 31.00
C TYR A 188 9.77 9.14 30.75
N LEU A 189 10.28 9.09 29.52
CA LEU A 189 11.60 9.64 29.18
C LEU A 189 11.59 11.15 28.91
N ALA A 190 10.45 11.71 28.50
CA ALA A 190 10.29 13.11 28.05
C ALA A 190 11.34 13.56 27.03
N SER A 191 11.85 12.65 26.19
CA SER A 191 12.96 12.91 25.28
C SER A 191 12.49 13.08 23.83
N ALA A 192 12.53 14.33 23.35
CA ALA A 192 12.22 14.63 21.95
C ALA A 192 13.13 13.86 20.97
N ALA A 193 14.39 13.60 21.32
CA ALA A 193 15.30 12.85 20.47
C ALA A 193 14.87 11.39 20.29
N PHE A 194 14.36 10.75 21.36
CA PHE A 194 13.86 9.38 21.31
C PHE A 194 12.64 9.25 20.39
N ILE A 195 11.66 10.15 20.53
CA ILE A 195 10.46 10.11 19.68
C ILE A 195 10.79 10.42 18.22
N CYS A 196 11.63 11.42 17.94
CA CYS A 196 12.04 11.76 16.58
C CYS A 196 12.77 10.60 15.90
N THR A 197 13.71 9.96 16.60
CA THR A 197 14.44 8.80 16.08
C THR A 197 13.49 7.62 15.81
N THR A 198 12.55 7.37 16.73
CA THR A 198 11.57 6.28 16.57
C THR A 198 10.66 6.52 15.37
N ILE A 199 10.16 7.76 15.20
CA ILE A 199 9.37 8.15 14.02
C ILE A 199 10.16 7.88 12.75
N LEU A 200 11.42 8.30 12.67
CA LEU A 200 12.27 8.10 11.50
C LEU A 200 12.47 6.62 11.18
N VAL A 201 12.79 5.79 12.18
CA VAL A 201 12.99 4.35 12.00
C VAL A 201 11.72 3.68 11.48
N VAL A 202 10.57 3.95 12.11
CA VAL A 202 9.27 3.41 11.68
C VAL A 202 8.92 3.88 10.27
N TRP A 203 9.19 5.15 9.94
CA TRP A 203 8.87 5.70 8.64
C TRP A 203 9.73 5.09 7.52
N ILE A 204 11.03 4.94 7.75
CA ILE A 204 11.96 4.24 6.84
C ILE A 204 11.50 2.79 6.64
N TRP A 205 11.07 2.12 7.71
CA TRP A 205 10.56 0.76 7.64
C TRP A 205 9.29 0.67 6.78
N VAL A 206 8.29 1.51 7.04
CA VAL A 206 7.05 1.59 6.23
C VAL A 206 7.39 1.84 4.76
N ALA A 207 8.31 2.76 4.47
CA ALA A 207 8.74 3.06 3.11
C ALA A 207 9.39 1.84 2.43
N ALA A 208 10.27 1.11 3.14
CA ALA A 208 10.88 -0.10 2.64
C ALA A 208 9.84 -1.19 2.32
N LEU A 209 8.84 -1.39 3.20
CA LEU A 209 7.74 -2.33 2.98
C LEU A 209 6.90 -1.96 1.76
N MET A 210 6.58 -0.68 1.59
CA MET A 210 5.87 -0.20 0.41
C MET A 210 6.64 -0.51 -0.88
N VAL A 211 7.95 -0.23 -0.92
CA VAL A 211 8.77 -0.51 -2.11
C VAL A 211 8.80 -2.00 -2.42
N ILE A 212 9.03 -2.86 -1.42
CA ILE A 212 9.06 -4.32 -1.59
C ILE A 212 7.70 -4.81 -2.10
N GLY A 213 6.62 -4.33 -1.50
CA GLY A 213 5.28 -4.75 -1.84
C GLY A 213 4.85 -4.32 -3.24
N VAL A 214 5.07 -3.05 -3.61
CA VAL A 214 4.76 -2.54 -4.96
C VAL A 214 5.58 -3.25 -6.02
N ARG A 215 6.86 -3.50 -5.73
CA ARG A 215 7.74 -4.28 -6.59
C ARG A 215 7.16 -5.66 -6.88
N GLU A 216 6.66 -6.36 -5.86
CA GLU A 216 6.13 -7.71 -6.01
C GLU A 216 4.74 -7.75 -6.67
N VAL A 217 3.90 -6.73 -6.42
CA VAL A 217 2.57 -6.60 -7.06
C VAL A 217 2.70 -6.32 -8.56
N HIS A 218 3.56 -5.37 -8.96
CA HIS A 218 3.70 -4.98 -10.36
C HIS A 218 4.83 -5.71 -11.09
N ARG A 219 5.56 -6.61 -10.42
CA ARG A 219 6.75 -7.31 -10.94
C ARG A 219 7.80 -6.38 -11.53
N LEU A 220 7.96 -5.21 -10.92
CA LEU A 220 8.91 -4.18 -11.37
C LEU A 220 10.33 -4.47 -10.86
N SER A 221 11.34 -3.83 -11.47
CA SER A 221 12.67 -3.74 -10.89
C SER A 221 12.66 -2.82 -9.66
N THR A 222 13.61 -3.00 -8.74
CA THR A 222 13.68 -2.21 -7.49
C THR A 222 13.72 -0.70 -7.75
N GLY A 223 14.45 -0.26 -8.78
CA GLY A 223 14.54 1.16 -9.14
C GLY A 223 13.22 1.74 -9.67
N ARG A 224 12.48 0.99 -10.50
CA ARG A 224 11.16 1.42 -11.00
C ARG A 224 10.11 1.42 -9.90
N ALA A 225 10.15 0.44 -9.00
CA ALA A 225 9.27 0.40 -7.84
C ALA A 225 9.53 1.59 -6.90
N LEU A 226 10.80 1.95 -6.68
CA LEU A 226 11.17 3.12 -5.89
C LEU A 226 10.65 4.42 -6.53
N LEU A 227 10.79 4.58 -7.84
CA LEU A 227 10.22 5.73 -8.57
C LEU A 227 8.69 5.78 -8.47
N ALA A 228 8.01 4.64 -8.57
CA ALA A 228 6.56 4.58 -8.41
C ALA A 228 6.11 5.02 -7.01
N VAL A 229 6.81 4.58 -5.97
CA VAL A 229 6.52 4.94 -4.57
C VAL A 229 6.89 6.39 -4.25
N LEU A 230 7.97 6.91 -4.83
CA LEU A 230 8.39 8.31 -4.66
C LEU A 230 7.59 9.29 -5.51
N SER A 231 6.96 8.83 -6.60
CA SER A 231 6.19 9.66 -7.53
C SER A 231 5.18 10.59 -6.84
N PRO A 232 4.31 10.12 -5.91
CA PRO A 232 3.37 11.00 -5.22
C PRO A 232 4.06 12.11 -4.42
N VAL A 233 5.20 11.78 -3.78
CA VAL A 233 5.98 12.73 -2.97
C VAL A 233 6.66 13.76 -3.88
N LEU A 234 7.21 13.31 -5.01
CA LEU A 234 7.88 14.18 -5.98
C LEU A 234 6.90 15.18 -6.59
N VAL A 235 5.72 14.72 -7.02
CA VAL A 235 4.67 15.57 -7.58
C VAL A 235 4.23 16.62 -6.56
N LEU A 236 4.00 16.22 -5.31
CA LEU A 236 3.62 17.14 -4.24
C LEU A 236 4.73 18.16 -3.93
N ALA A 237 5.99 17.73 -3.90
CA ALA A 237 7.14 18.59 -3.66
C ALA A 237 7.31 19.64 -4.76
N VAL A 238 7.21 19.24 -6.04
CA VAL A 238 7.27 20.16 -7.18
C VAL A 238 6.12 21.16 -7.13
N PHE A 239 4.89 20.68 -6.92
CA PHE A 239 3.72 21.54 -6.82
C PHE A 239 3.82 22.56 -5.67
N THR A 240 4.26 22.11 -4.50
CA THR A 240 4.48 22.97 -3.33
C THR A 240 5.57 24.01 -3.59
N GLY A 241 6.67 23.60 -4.23
CA GLY A 241 7.75 24.52 -4.63
C GLY A 241 7.29 25.59 -5.61
N LEU A 242 6.47 25.22 -6.61
CA LEU A 242 5.86 26.16 -7.55
C LEU A 242 4.91 27.14 -6.88
N LEU A 243 4.08 26.66 -5.94
CA LEU A 243 3.20 27.54 -5.15
C LEU A 243 3.99 28.54 -4.30
N LEU A 244 5.06 28.09 -3.64
CA LEU A 244 5.96 28.96 -2.88
C LEU A 244 6.63 30.00 -3.79
N ALA A 245 7.15 29.59 -4.94
CA ALA A 245 7.75 30.49 -5.91
C ALA A 245 6.74 31.54 -6.43
N GLY A 246 5.50 31.10 -6.72
CA GLY A 246 4.41 32.00 -7.11
C GLY A 246 4.02 32.97 -6.01
N LEU A 247 3.91 32.51 -4.76
CA LEU A 247 3.62 33.35 -3.59
C LEU A 247 4.70 34.41 -3.39
N VAL A 248 5.97 34.01 -3.50
CA VAL A 248 7.12 34.93 -3.42
C VAL A 248 7.06 35.94 -4.56
N ALA A 249 6.78 35.52 -5.79
CA ALA A 249 6.64 36.43 -6.94
C ALA A 249 5.51 37.45 -6.76
N VAL A 250 4.36 37.03 -6.25
CA VAL A 250 3.23 37.92 -5.91
C VAL A 250 3.64 38.89 -4.80
N ALA A 251 4.27 38.40 -3.73
CA ALA A 251 4.75 39.25 -2.64
C ALA A 251 5.75 40.31 -3.14
N VAL A 252 6.75 39.90 -3.93
CA VAL A 252 7.73 40.81 -4.55
C VAL A 252 7.03 41.83 -5.45
N SER A 253 6.00 41.42 -6.20
CA SER A 253 5.24 42.33 -7.07
C SER A 253 4.45 43.38 -6.28
N ILE A 254 3.84 43.00 -5.16
CA ILE A 254 3.15 43.93 -4.25
C ILE A 254 4.16 44.93 -3.65
N PHE A 255 5.30 44.45 -3.16
CA PHE A 255 6.35 45.30 -2.60
C PHE A 255 7.00 46.23 -3.63
N SER A 256 7.22 45.76 -4.86
CA SER A 256 7.78 46.57 -5.94
C SER A 256 6.78 47.59 -6.49
N GLY A 257 5.47 47.30 -6.38
CA GLY A 257 4.39 48.23 -6.73
C GLY A 257 4.18 49.35 -5.70
N MET A 258 4.68 49.20 -4.47
CA MET A 258 4.73 50.27 -3.48
C MET A 258 5.88 51.23 -3.79
N ASN A 259 5.71 52.07 -4.81
CA ASN A 259 6.47 53.32 -4.89
C ASN A 259 6.09 54.17 -3.68
N LEU A 260 6.90 54.13 -2.62
CA LEU A 260 6.81 55.04 -1.48
C LEU A 260 6.96 56.48 -2.01
N PRO A 261 5.89 57.29 -2.04
CA PRO A 261 6.01 58.68 -2.44
C PRO A 261 6.63 59.46 -1.29
N GLY A 262 7.89 59.90 -1.45
CA GLY A 262 8.45 61.00 -0.66
C GLY A 262 9.53 60.67 0.37
N TYR A 263 10.64 60.06 -0.04
CA TYR A 263 11.92 60.20 0.67
C TYR A 263 13.03 60.60 -0.31
N PHE A 264 12.95 61.84 -0.82
CA PHE A 264 14.08 62.71 -1.20
C PHE A 264 13.57 64.16 -1.20
#